data_AF-A0A9X9SIN9-F1
#
_entry.id   AF-A0A9X9SIN9-F1
#
_cell.length_a   1.000
_cell.length_b   1.000
_cell.length_c   1.000
_cell.angle_alpha   90.00
_cell.angle_beta   90.00
_cell.angle_gamma   90.00
#
_symmetry.space_group_name_H-M   'P 1'
#
loop_
_entity.id
_entity.type
_entity.pdbx_description
1 polymer ?
#
loop_
_entity_poly.entity_id
_entity_poly.type
_entity_poly.pdbx_seq_one_letter_code
_entity_poly.pdbx_strand_id
1 'polypeptide(L)'
;MKKFKTLITGFINTRLGFIITLLFCYWLKTLWAYHTDFSLDLGNAYQVFLTIINPIPLALLLLGFALYIKNTRAFYISSWVAYIILNLLLISNSIYYREFSDFITVSAMLASSKVSAGLGDSALNLLRIWDIVYILDFIILISLTITKKIKKDYRPFNKRAAFAVTALSSLLLSVNLFLAEIDRPELLTRGFSNTYIVRALGLPAFTLYSGNQTYQAQKERNGATAEELVDVKTYVKDHYAAPDPQYFGIGKGKNVIVIHLESFQQFLIDYKLKDGDKEYEVTPFINSLYHSNGTLSFSNFFHQVKAGKTSDAETMMENSLFGLNSGSFMVNYGGENTQFATPGILAQNGGYTSAVFHGNVGTFWNRNNAYKQWGIITSLILVTSQNKLTKTHSSMD
;
A
#
# COMPACT_ATOMS: atom_id res chain seq x y z
N MET A 1 -15.30 -31.49 31.44
CA MET A 1 -14.59 -30.18 31.44
C MET A 1 -13.17 -30.23 32.03
N LYS A 2 -12.92 -30.72 33.26
CA LYS A 2 -11.56 -30.74 33.87
C LYS A 2 -10.50 -31.52 33.05
N LYS A 3 -10.82 -32.74 32.59
CA LYS A 3 -9.90 -33.55 31.76
C LYS A 3 -9.50 -32.87 30.43
N PHE A 4 -10.46 -32.22 29.78
CA PHE A 4 -10.24 -31.49 28.53
C PHE A 4 -9.33 -30.27 28.71
N LYS A 5 -9.56 -29.50 29.79
CA LYS A 5 -8.70 -28.35 30.16
C LYS A 5 -7.25 -28.79 30.41
N THR A 6 -7.05 -29.88 31.14
CA THR A 6 -5.71 -30.42 31.43
C THR A 6 -5.00 -30.89 30.16
N LEU A 7 -5.72 -31.51 29.22
CA LEU A 7 -5.17 -31.97 27.94
C LEU A 7 -4.75 -30.78 27.06
N ILE A 8 -5.58 -29.75 26.94
CA ILE A 8 -5.25 -28.51 26.21
C ILE A 8 -4.04 -27.82 26.83
N THR A 9 -4.03 -27.63 28.16
CA THR A 9 -2.90 -26.98 28.83
C THR A 9 -1.61 -27.81 28.69
N GLY A 10 -1.72 -29.14 28.75
CA GLY A 10 -0.60 -30.06 28.51
C GLY A 10 -0.02 -29.91 27.10
N PHE A 11 -0.88 -29.80 26.09
CA PHE A 11 -0.46 -29.59 24.70
C PHE A 11 0.22 -28.23 24.50
N ILE A 12 -0.41 -27.13 24.94
CA ILE A 12 0.11 -25.75 24.81
C ILE A 12 1.50 -25.62 25.45
N ASN A 13 1.74 -26.35 26.55
CA ASN A 13 3.04 -26.32 27.23
C ASN A 13 4.16 -26.99 26.43
N THR A 14 3.87 -27.81 25.41
CA THR A 14 4.89 -28.36 24.51
C THR A 14 5.36 -27.32 23.50
N ARG A 15 6.58 -27.46 22.96
CA ARG A 15 7.08 -26.55 21.92
C ARG A 15 6.18 -26.52 20.67
N LEU A 16 5.71 -27.67 20.21
CA LEU A 16 4.80 -27.76 19.07
C LEU A 16 3.44 -27.13 19.39
N GLY A 17 2.86 -27.42 20.55
CA GLY A 17 1.59 -26.83 20.95
C GLY A 17 1.67 -25.32 21.15
N PHE A 18 2.81 -24.79 21.60
CA PHE A 18 3.05 -23.34 21.63
C PHE A 18 3.04 -22.74 20.22
N ILE A 19 3.76 -23.33 19.25
CA ILE A 19 3.75 -22.87 17.85
C ILE A 19 2.34 -22.93 17.25
N ILE A 20 1.61 -24.01 17.47
CA ILE A 20 0.22 -24.15 16.97
C ILE A 20 -0.72 -23.14 17.64
N THR A 21 -0.49 -22.81 18.91
CA THR A 21 -1.25 -21.75 19.60
C THR A 21 -1.00 -20.39 18.96
N LEU A 22 0.25 -20.04 18.69
CA LEU A 22 0.60 -18.80 17.98
C LEU A 22 -0.02 -18.76 16.58
N LEU A 23 0.11 -19.86 15.82
CA LEU A 23 -0.50 -19.98 14.50
C LEU A 23 -2.01 -19.78 14.54
N PHE A 24 -2.70 -20.41 15.49
CA PHE A 24 -4.15 -20.28 15.66
C PHE A 24 -4.57 -18.85 15.99
N CYS A 25 -3.83 -18.16 16.88
CA CYS A 25 -4.09 -16.75 17.18
C CYS A 25 -3.88 -15.85 15.96
N TYR A 26 -2.80 -16.05 15.18
CA TYR A 26 -2.56 -15.33 13.94
C TYR A 26 -3.66 -15.59 12.89
N TRP A 27 -4.05 -16.86 12.73
CA TRP A 27 -5.09 -17.28 11.80
C TRP A 27 -6.43 -16.60 12.13
N LEU A 28 -6.86 -16.62 13.40
CA LEU A 28 -8.11 -15.99 13.82
C LEU A 28 -8.13 -14.48 13.54
N LYS A 29 -7.02 -13.79 13.82
CA LYS A 29 -6.89 -12.36 13.50
C LYS A 29 -6.89 -12.09 12.00
N THR A 30 -6.31 -12.98 11.21
CA THR A 30 -6.29 -12.83 9.75
C THR A 30 -7.69 -12.97 9.20
N LEU A 31 -8.49 -13.93 9.70
CA LEU A 31 -9.91 -14.04 9.34
C LEU A 31 -10.72 -12.82 9.78
N TRP A 32 -10.43 -12.27 10.96
CA TRP A 32 -11.02 -11.01 11.41
C TRP A 32 -10.71 -9.89 10.41
N ALA A 33 -9.43 -9.68 10.07
CA ALA A 33 -9.01 -8.67 9.10
C ALA A 33 -9.68 -8.84 7.74
N TYR A 34 -9.81 -10.08 7.26
CA TYR A 34 -10.44 -10.40 5.98
C TYR A 34 -11.92 -10.04 5.94
N HIS A 35 -12.58 -10.02 7.09
CA HIS A 35 -13.99 -9.67 7.19
C HIS A 35 -14.21 -8.18 7.48
N THR A 36 -13.40 -7.58 8.34
CA THR A 36 -13.64 -6.22 8.85
C THR A 36 -12.89 -5.13 8.11
N ASP A 37 -11.68 -5.43 7.61
CA ASP A 37 -10.77 -4.42 7.09
C ASP A 37 -10.49 -4.58 5.60
N PHE A 38 -10.39 -5.82 5.10
CA PHE A 38 -10.07 -6.07 3.69
C PHE A 38 -11.33 -6.33 2.86
N SER A 39 -11.41 -5.68 1.70
CA SER A 39 -12.39 -6.00 0.67
C SER A 39 -11.75 -6.94 -0.35
N LEU A 40 -11.78 -8.25 -0.06
CA LEU A 40 -11.13 -9.27 -0.90
C LEU A 40 -11.92 -9.67 -2.16
N ASP A 41 -13.03 -8.99 -2.47
CA ASP A 41 -13.87 -9.27 -3.64
C ASP A 41 -14.29 -10.76 -3.72
N LEU A 42 -14.87 -11.28 -2.63
CA LEU A 42 -15.26 -12.68 -2.53
C LEU A 42 -16.57 -12.91 -3.30
N GLY A 43 -16.50 -13.61 -4.43
CA GLY A 43 -17.64 -13.85 -5.32
C GLY A 43 -18.26 -15.24 -5.20
N ASN A 44 -17.56 -16.23 -4.64
CA ASN A 44 -18.04 -17.61 -4.56
C ASN A 44 -17.52 -18.38 -3.33
N ALA A 45 -18.14 -19.54 -3.05
CA ALA A 45 -17.78 -20.37 -1.91
C ALA A 45 -16.33 -20.92 -1.98
N TYR A 46 -15.80 -21.12 -3.18
CA TYR A 46 -14.41 -21.58 -3.38
C TYR A 46 -13.40 -20.53 -2.89
N GLN A 47 -13.65 -19.26 -3.19
CA GLN A 47 -12.82 -18.14 -2.74
C GLN A 47 -12.91 -17.94 -1.22
N VAL A 48 -14.09 -18.13 -0.63
CA VAL A 48 -14.25 -18.13 0.84
C VAL A 48 -13.46 -19.27 1.47
N PHE A 49 -13.49 -20.47 0.87
CA PHE A 49 -12.66 -21.58 1.33
C PHE A 49 -11.16 -21.27 1.24
N LEU A 50 -10.70 -20.68 0.13
CA LEU A 50 -9.31 -20.26 -0.05
C LEU A 50 -8.86 -19.28 1.04
N THR A 51 -9.65 -18.27 1.38
CA THR A 51 -9.27 -17.29 2.41
C THR A 51 -9.20 -17.88 3.81
N ILE A 52 -9.95 -18.95 4.08
CA ILE A 52 -9.86 -19.67 5.35
C ILE A 52 -8.52 -20.41 5.48
N ILE A 53 -8.04 -21.01 4.39
CA ILE A 53 -6.83 -21.85 4.41
C ILE A 53 -5.54 -21.05 4.20
N ASN A 54 -5.57 -19.98 3.43
CA ASN A 54 -4.37 -19.27 2.97
C ASN A 54 -3.43 -18.73 4.07
N PRO A 55 -3.88 -18.37 5.30
CA PRO A 55 -2.96 -17.82 6.28
C PRO A 55 -2.06 -18.90 6.90
N ILE A 56 -2.46 -20.17 6.78
CA ILE A 56 -1.88 -21.29 7.52
C ILE A 56 -0.50 -21.69 6.98
N PRO A 57 -0.29 -21.96 5.68
CA PRO A 57 0.90 -22.66 5.22
C PRO A 57 2.18 -21.87 5.49
N LEU A 58 2.21 -20.58 5.11
CA LEU A 58 3.42 -19.77 5.26
C LEU A 58 3.64 -19.32 6.71
N ALA A 59 2.57 -19.03 7.46
CA ALA A 59 2.71 -18.72 8.88
C ALA A 59 3.22 -19.93 9.68
N LEU A 60 2.74 -21.14 9.38
CA LEU A 60 3.24 -22.37 9.99
C LEU A 60 4.71 -22.61 9.60
N LEU A 61 5.10 -22.33 8.36
CA LEU A 61 6.49 -22.44 7.94
C LEU A 61 7.40 -21.49 8.74
N LEU A 62 7.01 -20.21 8.82
CA LEU A 62 7.77 -19.16 9.51
C LEU A 62 7.87 -19.40 11.01
N LEU A 63 6.76 -19.72 11.68
CA LEU A 63 6.75 -20.04 13.11
C LEU A 63 7.45 -21.39 13.38
N GLY A 64 7.27 -22.36 12.49
CA GLY A 64 7.82 -23.71 12.58
C GLY A 64 9.34 -23.76 12.56
N PHE A 65 10.02 -22.79 11.92
CA PHE A 65 11.49 -22.71 11.94
C PHE A 65 12.07 -22.64 13.36
N ALA A 66 11.33 -22.08 14.33
CA ALA A 66 11.80 -22.05 15.71
C ALA A 66 12.00 -23.47 16.29
N LEU A 67 11.25 -24.48 15.83
CA LEU A 67 11.32 -25.86 16.34
C LEU A 67 12.70 -26.52 16.16
N TYR A 68 13.55 -26.03 15.25
CA TYR A 68 14.91 -26.51 15.08
C TYR A 68 15.87 -26.05 16.18
N ILE A 69 15.51 -25.00 16.92
CA ILE A 69 16.34 -24.36 17.94
C ILE A 69 16.33 -25.21 19.21
N LYS A 70 17.47 -25.80 19.58
CA LYS A 70 17.56 -26.63 20.80
C LYS A 70 17.46 -25.81 22.09
N ASN A 71 18.13 -24.66 22.14
CA ASN A 71 18.16 -23.80 23.33
C ASN A 71 16.75 -23.26 23.65
N THR A 72 16.28 -23.50 24.88
CA THR A 72 14.92 -23.14 25.31
C THR A 72 14.66 -21.64 25.24
N ARG A 73 15.61 -20.81 25.70
CA ARG A 73 15.46 -19.35 25.66
C ARG A 73 15.38 -18.85 24.23
N ALA A 74 16.28 -19.32 23.37
CA ALA A 74 16.30 -18.94 21.96
C ALA A 74 15.03 -19.41 21.22
N PHE A 75 14.53 -20.63 21.48
CA PHE A 75 13.27 -21.12 20.91
C PHE A 75 12.10 -20.16 21.16
N TYR A 76 11.87 -19.79 22.43
CA TYR A 76 10.75 -18.90 22.78
C TYR A 76 10.95 -17.48 22.23
N ILE A 77 12.18 -16.94 22.26
CA ILE A 77 12.48 -15.63 21.67
C ILE A 77 12.20 -15.63 20.17
N SER A 78 12.74 -16.59 19.42
CA SER A 78 12.54 -16.68 17.97
C SER A 78 11.07 -16.90 17.61
N SER A 79 10.34 -17.71 18.38
CA SER A 79 8.89 -17.91 18.19
C SER A 79 8.12 -16.60 18.37
N TRP A 80 8.41 -15.84 19.42
CA TRP A 80 7.80 -14.52 19.66
C TRP A 80 8.17 -13.49 18.61
N VAL A 81 9.43 -13.45 18.17
CA VAL A 81 9.88 -12.54 17.11
C VAL A 81 9.16 -12.84 15.80
N ALA A 82 9.11 -14.10 15.37
CA ALA A 82 8.37 -14.49 14.17
C ALA A 82 6.88 -14.14 14.28
N TYR A 83 6.28 -14.36 15.45
CA TYR A 83 4.90 -14.00 15.72
C TYR A 83 4.64 -12.50 15.66
N ILE A 84 5.51 -11.69 16.26
CA ILE A 84 5.45 -10.23 16.23
C ILE A 84 5.56 -9.74 14.78
N ILE A 85 6.50 -10.26 13.99
CA ILE A 85 6.67 -9.87 12.58
C ILE A 85 5.40 -10.15 11.78
N LEU A 86 4.80 -11.34 11.92
CA LEU A 86 3.55 -11.69 11.24
C LEU A 86 2.39 -10.77 11.62
N ASN A 87 2.29 -10.41 12.90
CA ASN A 87 1.22 -9.54 13.39
C ASN A 87 1.44 -8.07 13.02
N LEU A 88 2.68 -7.59 13.04
CA LEU A 88 3.01 -6.25 12.54
C LEU A 88 2.64 -6.14 11.06
N LEU A 89 2.97 -7.15 10.25
CA LEU A 89 2.57 -7.19 8.84
C LEU A 89 1.04 -7.11 8.68
N LEU A 90 0.29 -7.88 9.48
CA LEU A 90 -1.18 -7.88 9.46
C LEU A 90 -1.78 -6.53 9.87
N ILE A 91 -1.33 -5.96 11.00
CA ILE A 91 -1.81 -4.68 11.53
C ILE A 91 -1.48 -3.55 10.57
N SER A 92 -0.24 -3.48 10.07
CA SER A 92 0.17 -2.45 9.13
C SER A 92 -0.66 -2.53 7.85
N ASN A 93 -0.92 -3.73 7.32
CA ASN A 93 -1.78 -3.87 6.15
C ASN A 93 -3.25 -3.55 6.45
N SER A 94 -3.79 -3.89 7.63
CA SER A 94 -5.15 -3.50 8.04
C SER A 94 -5.34 -1.98 8.01
N ILE A 95 -4.42 -1.23 8.63
CA ILE A 95 -4.47 0.23 8.65
C ILE A 95 -4.29 0.80 7.25
N TYR A 96 -3.30 0.30 6.50
CA TYR A 96 -3.01 0.77 5.15
C TYR A 96 -4.16 0.52 4.18
N TYR A 97 -4.81 -0.65 4.26
CA TYR A 97 -5.92 -1.00 3.37
C TYR A 97 -7.13 -0.05 3.54
N ARG A 98 -7.38 0.45 4.76
CA ARG A 98 -8.48 1.40 5.02
C ARG A 98 -8.36 2.70 4.25
N GLU A 99 -7.13 3.15 4.00
CA GLU A 99 -6.85 4.38 3.26
C GLU A 99 -6.64 4.10 1.76
N PHE A 100 -5.85 3.08 1.46
CA PHE A 100 -5.37 2.86 0.10
C PHE A 100 -6.20 1.86 -0.71
N SER A 101 -7.07 1.07 -0.05
CA SER A 101 -7.79 -0.07 -0.62
C SER A 101 -6.85 -1.05 -1.36
N ASP A 102 -5.62 -1.16 -0.88
CA ASP A 102 -4.55 -1.98 -1.43
C ASP A 102 -3.62 -2.43 -0.29
N PHE A 103 -2.65 -3.29 -0.58
CA PHE A 103 -1.71 -3.86 0.37
C PHE A 103 -0.33 -3.22 0.28
N ILE A 104 0.39 -3.19 1.39
CA ILE A 104 1.74 -2.65 1.46
C ILE A 104 2.70 -3.58 0.71
N THR A 105 3.22 -3.13 -0.43
CA THR A 105 4.25 -3.85 -1.19
C THR A 105 5.63 -3.64 -0.59
N VAL A 106 6.57 -4.54 -0.85
CA VAL A 106 7.97 -4.40 -0.38
C VAL A 106 8.62 -3.11 -0.88
N SER A 107 8.37 -2.71 -2.14
CA SER A 107 8.84 -1.42 -2.67
C SER A 107 8.31 -0.25 -1.84
N ALA A 108 7.01 -0.25 -1.48
CA ALA A 108 6.43 0.80 -0.63
C ALA A 108 7.04 0.80 0.79
N MET A 109 7.32 -0.38 1.37
CA MET A 109 8.02 -0.47 2.67
C MET A 109 9.41 0.17 2.62
N LEU A 110 10.20 -0.15 1.59
CA LEU A 110 11.54 0.42 1.39
C LEU A 110 11.50 1.94 1.12
N ALA A 111 10.43 2.41 0.50
CA ALA A 111 10.19 3.80 0.18
C ALA A 111 9.61 4.64 1.35
N SER A 112 9.15 3.98 2.42
CA SER A 112 8.38 4.62 3.51
C SER A 112 9.05 5.84 4.15
N SER A 113 10.39 5.86 4.27
CA SER A 113 11.15 6.99 4.82
C SER A 113 11.01 8.29 4.01
N LYS A 114 10.69 8.18 2.72
CA LYS A 114 10.47 9.31 1.80
C LYS A 114 9.03 9.84 1.85
N VAL A 115 8.12 9.16 2.56
CA VAL A 115 6.69 9.52 2.66
C VAL A 115 6.27 9.67 4.12
N SER A 116 7.12 9.32 5.09
CA SER A 116 6.78 9.22 6.52
C SER A 116 6.31 10.52 7.18
N ALA A 117 6.64 11.69 6.61
CA ALA A 117 6.20 12.96 7.16
C ALA A 117 4.68 13.14 7.01
N GLY A 118 3.94 13.22 8.13
CA GLY A 118 2.47 13.34 8.14
C GLY A 118 1.69 12.03 8.00
N LEU A 119 2.35 10.92 7.63
CA LEU A 119 1.73 9.59 7.61
C LEU A 119 1.37 9.09 9.01
N GLY A 120 2.13 9.47 10.04
CA GLY A 120 1.89 9.03 11.42
C GLY A 120 0.54 9.49 11.97
N ASP A 121 0.25 10.79 11.86
CA ASP A 121 -1.02 11.36 12.33
C ASP A 121 -2.21 10.83 11.53
N SER A 122 -2.02 10.67 10.21
CA SER A 122 -3.03 10.05 9.34
C SER A 122 -3.31 8.60 9.75
N ALA A 123 -2.27 7.81 10.01
CA ALA A 123 -2.41 6.44 10.47
C ALA A 123 -3.09 6.32 11.84
N LEU A 124 -2.84 7.26 12.77
CA LEU A 124 -3.52 7.30 14.06
C LEU A 124 -5.02 7.59 13.91
N ASN A 125 -5.40 8.49 13.00
CA ASN A 125 -6.80 8.79 12.71
C ASN A 125 -7.55 7.63 12.04
N LEU A 126 -6.82 6.69 11.44
CA LEU A 126 -7.38 5.49 10.82
C LEU A 126 -7.57 4.33 11.82
N LEU A 127 -7.08 4.45 13.05
CA LEU A 127 -7.29 3.46 14.10
C LEU A 127 -8.77 3.41 14.49
N ARG A 128 -9.28 2.20 14.63
CA ARG A 128 -10.67 1.94 15.01
C ARG A 128 -10.69 1.17 16.32
N ILE A 129 -11.78 1.29 17.07
CA ILE A 129 -11.91 0.68 18.42
C ILE A 129 -11.67 -0.84 18.38
N TRP A 130 -12.09 -1.50 17.30
CA TRP A 130 -11.91 -2.95 17.14
C TRP A 130 -10.47 -3.39 16.83
N ASP A 131 -9.52 -2.47 16.59
CA ASP A 131 -8.11 -2.81 16.44
C ASP A 131 -7.52 -3.46 17.70
N ILE A 132 -8.19 -3.31 18.85
CA ILE A 132 -7.86 -4.03 20.08
C ILE A 132 -7.82 -5.56 19.88
N VAL A 133 -8.60 -6.11 18.94
CA VAL A 133 -8.59 -7.55 18.59
C VAL A 133 -7.21 -8.01 18.14
N TYR A 134 -6.45 -7.15 17.46
CA TYR A 134 -5.09 -7.47 17.00
C TYR A 134 -4.05 -7.52 18.12
N ILE A 135 -4.35 -6.97 19.30
CA ILE A 135 -3.42 -6.89 20.44
C ILE A 135 -3.88 -7.79 21.61
N LEU A 136 -5.16 -8.15 21.66
CA LEU A 136 -5.78 -8.84 22.79
C LEU A 136 -5.10 -10.17 23.15
N ASP A 137 -4.76 -10.96 22.15
CA ASP A 137 -4.06 -12.23 22.33
C ASP A 137 -2.62 -12.04 22.87
N PHE A 138 -1.91 -10.96 22.53
CA PHE A 138 -0.60 -10.65 23.12
C PHE A 138 -0.77 -10.45 24.62
N ILE A 139 -1.78 -9.68 25.04
CA ILE A 139 -2.10 -9.48 26.46
C ILE A 139 -2.40 -10.82 27.13
N ILE A 140 -3.22 -11.66 26.51
CA ILE A 140 -3.58 -12.98 27.03
C ILE A 140 -2.36 -13.90 27.13
N LEU A 141 -1.60 -14.09 26.05
CA LEU A 141 -0.46 -15.00 25.98
C LEU A 141 0.69 -14.55 26.89
N ILE A 142 0.97 -13.24 26.97
CA ILE A 142 1.96 -12.68 27.90
C ILE A 142 1.50 -12.88 29.35
N SER A 143 0.25 -12.58 29.67
CA SER A 143 -0.32 -12.80 31.02
C SER A 143 -0.26 -14.27 31.43
N LEU A 144 -0.62 -15.20 30.53
CA LEU A 144 -0.55 -16.63 30.77
C LEU A 144 0.90 -17.13 30.96
N THR A 145 1.86 -16.51 30.29
CA THR A 145 3.30 -16.82 30.43
C THR A 145 3.85 -16.29 31.76
N ILE A 146 3.52 -15.04 32.14
CA ILE A 146 3.94 -14.42 33.41
C ILE A 146 3.33 -15.14 34.61
N THR A 147 2.04 -15.46 34.55
CA THR A 147 1.33 -16.22 35.60
C THR A 147 1.71 -17.70 35.65
N LYS A 148 2.67 -18.15 34.82
CA LYS A 148 3.17 -19.53 34.72
C LYS A 148 2.07 -20.57 34.42
N LYS A 149 0.94 -20.13 33.87
CA LYS A 149 -0.13 -21.02 33.37
C LYS A 149 0.29 -21.71 32.08
N ILE A 150 1.07 -21.02 31.25
CA ILE A 150 1.88 -21.62 30.18
C ILE A 150 3.29 -21.81 30.72
N LYS A 151 3.74 -23.06 30.78
CA LYS A 151 5.07 -23.45 31.26
C LYS A 151 6.01 -23.65 30.08
N LYS A 152 7.28 -23.30 30.27
CA LYS A 152 8.32 -23.52 29.26
C LYS A 152 8.67 -25.02 29.19
N ASP A 153 8.69 -25.58 27.99
CA ASP A 153 9.24 -26.92 27.75
C ASP A 153 10.75 -26.82 27.54
N TYR A 154 11.49 -27.35 28.50
CA TYR A 154 12.95 -27.38 28.46
C TYR A 154 13.48 -28.46 27.53
N ARG A 155 12.65 -29.42 27.10
CA ARG A 155 13.07 -30.49 26.21
C ARG A 155 13.17 -29.96 24.77
N PRO A 156 14.26 -30.24 24.05
CA PRO A 156 14.38 -29.86 22.66
C PRO A 156 13.36 -30.64 21.81
N PHE A 157 12.82 -29.99 20.78
CA PHE A 157 11.96 -30.66 19.83
C PHE A 157 12.79 -31.56 18.89
N ASN A 158 12.24 -32.70 18.49
CA ASN A 158 12.95 -33.64 17.63
C ASN A 158 13.16 -33.00 16.25
N LYS A 159 14.41 -32.98 15.75
CA LYS A 159 14.74 -32.41 14.43
C LYS A 159 14.00 -33.08 13.27
N ARG A 160 13.78 -34.40 13.31
CA ARG A 160 12.99 -35.12 12.30
C ARG A 160 11.53 -34.70 12.33
N ALA A 161 10.99 -34.45 13.52
CA ALA A 161 9.64 -33.90 13.66
C ALA A 161 9.58 -32.42 13.22
N ALA A 162 10.61 -31.61 13.47
CA ALA A 162 10.69 -30.24 12.95
C ALA A 162 10.71 -30.25 11.42
N PHE A 163 11.48 -31.16 10.82
CA PHE A 163 11.49 -31.39 9.38
C PHE A 163 10.11 -31.81 8.85
N ALA A 164 9.39 -32.69 9.56
CA ALA A 164 8.03 -33.04 9.19
C ALA A 164 7.08 -31.83 9.20
N VAL A 165 7.22 -30.89 10.16
CA VAL A 165 6.43 -29.64 10.18
C VAL A 165 6.79 -28.75 8.98
N THR A 166 8.08 -28.60 8.66
CA THR A 166 8.51 -27.86 7.46
C THR A 166 7.94 -28.49 6.19
N ALA A 167 8.10 -29.80 6.02
CA ALA A 167 7.60 -30.54 4.86
C ALA A 167 6.08 -30.43 4.72
N LEU A 168 5.34 -30.53 5.84
CA LEU A 168 3.89 -30.33 5.85
C LEU A 168 3.53 -28.90 5.44
N SER A 169 4.23 -27.89 5.97
CA SER A 169 3.97 -26.48 5.63
C SER A 169 4.22 -26.20 4.15
N SER A 170 5.30 -26.76 3.60
CA SER A 170 5.62 -26.68 2.18
C SER A 170 4.57 -27.39 1.32
N LEU A 171 4.12 -28.58 1.72
CA LEU A 171 3.05 -29.29 1.03
C LEU A 171 1.75 -28.48 1.04
N LEU A 172 1.36 -27.95 2.19
CA LEU A 172 0.17 -27.10 2.32
C LEU A 172 0.28 -25.83 1.47
N LEU A 173 1.48 -25.25 1.35
CA LEU A 173 1.73 -24.08 0.52
C LEU A 173 1.59 -24.44 -0.97
N SER A 174 2.16 -25.57 -1.39
CA SER A 174 2.01 -26.08 -2.76
C SER A 174 0.55 -26.40 -3.10
N VAL A 175 -0.20 -27.01 -2.18
CA VAL A 175 -1.63 -27.28 -2.36
C VAL A 175 -2.42 -25.98 -2.43
N ASN A 176 -2.16 -25.01 -1.55
CA ASN A 176 -2.83 -23.72 -1.59
C ASN A 176 -2.54 -22.95 -2.89
N LEU A 177 -1.29 -22.97 -3.39
CA LEU A 177 -0.92 -22.40 -4.69
C LEU A 177 -1.62 -23.12 -5.85
N PHE A 178 -1.67 -24.45 -5.83
CA PHE A 178 -2.38 -25.23 -6.86
C PHE A 178 -3.88 -24.88 -6.89
N LEU A 179 -4.52 -24.79 -5.73
CA LEU A 179 -5.93 -24.39 -5.62
C LEU A 179 -6.14 -22.94 -6.09
N ALA A 180 -5.18 -22.05 -5.81
CA ALA A 180 -5.20 -20.68 -6.29
C ALA A 180 -5.11 -20.59 -7.82
N GLU A 181 -4.25 -21.38 -8.47
CA GLU A 181 -4.14 -21.45 -9.93
C GLU A 181 -5.41 -22.04 -10.58
N ILE A 182 -6.16 -22.90 -9.88
CA ILE A 182 -7.48 -23.35 -10.33
C ILE A 182 -8.51 -22.20 -10.30
N ASP A 183 -8.51 -21.33 -9.28
CA ASP A 183 -9.40 -20.15 -9.24
C ASP A 183 -9.03 -19.17 -10.36
N ARG A 184 -7.73 -18.96 -10.55
CA ARG A 184 -7.15 -17.94 -11.43
C ARG A 184 -5.86 -18.47 -12.05
N PRO A 185 -5.92 -18.98 -13.29
CA PRO A 185 -4.71 -19.38 -14.02
C PRO A 185 -3.76 -18.20 -14.22
N GLU A 186 -2.47 -18.47 -14.15
CA GLU A 186 -1.40 -17.48 -14.34
C GLU A 186 -1.37 -16.40 -13.23
N LEU A 187 -1.79 -16.76 -12.01
CA LEU A 187 -1.96 -15.83 -10.89
C LEU A 187 -0.67 -15.05 -10.57
N LEU A 188 0.48 -15.72 -10.61
CA LEU A 188 1.77 -15.14 -10.25
C LEU A 188 2.50 -14.47 -11.42
N THR A 189 2.07 -14.67 -12.66
CA THR A 189 2.78 -14.17 -13.85
C THR A 189 2.10 -12.96 -14.47
N ARG A 190 0.77 -12.90 -14.45
CA ARG A 190 0.04 -11.71 -14.86
C ARG A 190 -0.02 -10.76 -13.65
N GLY A 191 0.47 -9.54 -13.81
CA GLY A 191 0.48 -8.49 -12.78
C GLY A 191 -0.92 -8.02 -12.38
N PHE A 192 -1.70 -8.92 -11.77
CA PHE A 192 -3.06 -8.68 -11.28
C PHE A 192 -3.05 -7.80 -10.04
N SER A 193 -4.24 -7.32 -9.65
CA SER A 193 -4.42 -6.61 -8.39
C SER A 193 -3.91 -7.45 -7.21
N ASN A 194 -3.20 -6.79 -6.29
CA ASN A 194 -2.65 -7.40 -5.08
C ASN A 194 -3.71 -8.12 -4.25
N THR A 195 -4.97 -7.66 -4.32
CA THR A 195 -6.13 -8.29 -3.69
C THR A 195 -6.31 -9.74 -4.11
N TYR A 196 -6.06 -10.08 -5.37
CA TYR A 196 -6.15 -11.47 -5.83
C TYR A 196 -5.08 -12.35 -5.19
N ILE A 197 -3.86 -11.84 -5.06
CA ILE A 197 -2.75 -12.57 -4.46
C ILE A 197 -3.01 -12.81 -2.96
N VAL A 198 -3.45 -11.78 -2.24
CA VAL A 198 -3.76 -11.89 -0.80
C VAL A 198 -4.96 -12.81 -0.56
N ARG A 199 -6.01 -12.75 -1.40
CA ARG A 199 -7.15 -13.67 -1.32
C ARG A 199 -6.74 -15.11 -1.51
N ALA A 200 -5.85 -15.36 -2.47
CA ALA A 200 -5.44 -16.71 -2.84
C ALA A 200 -4.41 -17.33 -1.88
N LEU A 201 -3.38 -16.56 -1.50
CA LEU A 201 -2.16 -17.07 -0.86
C LEU A 201 -1.86 -16.43 0.52
N GLY A 202 -2.61 -15.40 0.91
CA GLY A 202 -2.45 -14.72 2.18
C GLY A 202 -1.37 -13.63 2.19
N LEU A 203 -1.38 -12.81 3.25
CA LEU A 203 -0.48 -11.65 3.38
C LEU A 203 1.02 -12.00 3.37
N PRO A 204 1.50 -13.02 4.11
CA PRO A 204 2.92 -13.33 4.10
C PRO A 204 3.41 -13.75 2.70
N ALA A 205 2.59 -14.49 1.95
CA ALA A 205 2.94 -14.91 0.58
C ALA A 205 2.94 -13.71 -0.38
N PHE A 206 1.97 -12.80 -0.24
CA PHE A 206 1.95 -11.54 -0.97
C PHE A 206 3.21 -10.69 -0.69
N THR A 207 3.69 -10.61 0.54
CA THR A 207 4.93 -9.87 0.85
C THR A 207 6.14 -10.48 0.14
N LEU A 208 6.26 -11.81 0.11
CA LEU A 208 7.32 -12.47 -0.67
C LEU A 208 7.18 -12.23 -2.18
N TYR A 209 5.95 -12.31 -2.69
CA TYR A 209 5.63 -12.07 -4.10
C TYR A 209 6.02 -10.63 -4.52
N SER A 210 5.58 -9.63 -3.77
CA SER A 210 5.93 -8.22 -4.04
C SER A 210 7.43 -7.94 -3.83
N GLY A 211 8.09 -8.68 -2.94
CA GLY A 211 9.56 -8.65 -2.82
C GLY A 211 10.25 -9.17 -4.08
N ASN A 212 9.79 -10.29 -4.64
CA ASN A 212 10.30 -10.80 -5.92
C ASN A 212 10.03 -9.82 -7.07
N GLN A 213 8.84 -9.22 -7.16
CA GLN A 213 8.55 -8.18 -8.16
C GLN A 213 9.52 -6.99 -8.04
N THR A 214 9.76 -6.52 -6.81
CA THR A 214 10.71 -5.43 -6.54
C THR A 214 12.12 -5.80 -7.01
N TYR A 215 12.55 -7.04 -6.75
CA TYR A 215 13.85 -7.55 -7.20
C TYR A 215 13.95 -7.63 -8.74
N GLN A 216 12.93 -8.16 -9.42
CA GLN A 216 12.92 -8.24 -10.88
C GLN A 216 12.94 -6.85 -11.53
N ALA A 217 12.14 -5.92 -11.02
CA ALA A 217 12.14 -4.53 -11.51
C ALA A 217 13.52 -3.87 -11.34
N GLN A 218 14.22 -4.13 -10.23
CA GLN A 218 15.57 -3.64 -10.02
C GLN A 218 16.58 -4.31 -10.97
N LYS A 219 16.44 -5.61 -11.22
CA LYS A 219 17.27 -6.35 -12.16
C LYS A 219 17.11 -5.83 -13.59
N GLU A 220 15.87 -5.62 -14.05
CA GLU A 220 15.56 -5.04 -15.36
C GLU A 220 16.15 -3.63 -15.49
N ARG A 221 15.94 -2.76 -14.48
CA ARG A 221 16.52 -1.41 -14.47
C ARG A 221 18.05 -1.43 -14.59
N ASN A 222 18.72 -2.35 -13.89
CA ASN A 222 20.18 -2.47 -13.95
C ASN A 222 20.69 -3.02 -15.29
N GLY A 223 19.85 -3.75 -16.02
CA GLY A 223 20.17 -4.32 -17.33
C GLY A 223 19.76 -3.44 -18.51
N ALA A 224 19.05 -2.32 -18.27
CA ALA A 224 18.49 -1.49 -19.32
C ALA A 224 19.57 -0.91 -20.24
N THR A 225 19.31 -0.92 -21.54
CA THR A 225 20.27 -0.48 -22.56
C THR A 225 19.71 0.65 -23.42
N ALA A 226 20.60 1.35 -24.13
CA ALA A 226 20.18 2.40 -25.07
C ALA A 226 19.39 1.85 -26.27
N GLU A 227 19.56 0.56 -26.62
CA GLU A 227 18.88 -0.08 -27.74
C GLU A 227 17.38 -0.25 -27.47
N GLU A 228 16.99 -0.55 -26.22
CA GLU A 228 15.58 -0.68 -25.81
C GLU A 228 14.78 0.62 -26.02
N LEU A 229 15.46 1.78 -26.04
CA LEU A 229 14.82 3.07 -26.31
C LEU A 229 14.34 3.19 -27.76
N VAL A 230 14.89 2.41 -28.70
CA VAL A 230 14.47 2.40 -30.11
C VAL A 230 13.02 1.93 -30.24
N ASP A 231 12.66 0.86 -29.53
CA ASP A 231 11.31 0.30 -29.56
C ASP A 231 10.30 1.28 -28.95
N VAL A 232 10.67 1.90 -27.81
CA VAL A 232 9.84 2.92 -27.16
C VAL A 232 9.62 4.13 -28.08
N LYS A 233 10.66 4.63 -28.73
CA LYS A 233 10.55 5.75 -29.68
C LYS A 233 9.68 5.40 -30.88
N THR A 234 9.79 4.17 -31.38
CA THR A 234 8.97 3.68 -32.48
C THR A 234 7.49 3.64 -32.08
N TYR A 235 7.19 3.06 -30.91
CA TYR A 235 5.82 3.03 -30.37
C TYR A 235 5.22 4.43 -30.22
N VAL A 236 5.96 5.38 -29.62
CA VAL A 236 5.49 6.77 -29.45
C VAL A 236 5.26 7.45 -30.80
N LYS A 237 6.14 7.24 -31.77
CA LYS A 237 6.01 7.80 -33.12
C LYS A 237 4.77 7.27 -33.85
N ASP A 238 4.53 5.97 -33.76
CA ASP A 238 3.41 5.31 -34.45
C ASP A 238 2.04 5.69 -33.85
N HIS A 239 2.01 6.11 -32.58
CA HIS A 239 0.80 6.55 -31.88
C HIS A 239 0.67 8.08 -31.77
N TYR A 240 1.47 8.84 -32.53
CA TYR A 240 1.39 10.29 -32.52
C TYR A 240 0.09 10.80 -33.17
N ALA A 241 -0.66 11.61 -32.43
CA ALA A 241 -1.79 12.37 -32.95
C ALA A 241 -1.36 13.79 -33.33
N ALA A 242 -1.58 14.18 -34.59
CA ALA A 242 -1.28 15.53 -35.05
C ALA A 242 -2.18 16.57 -34.35
N PRO A 243 -1.68 17.80 -34.07
CA PRO A 243 -2.48 18.83 -33.41
C PRO A 243 -3.66 19.28 -34.27
N ASP A 244 -4.79 19.56 -33.63
CA ASP A 244 -5.95 20.17 -34.28
C ASP A 244 -5.63 21.63 -34.69
N PRO A 245 -5.73 22.00 -35.97
CA PRO A 245 -5.46 23.37 -36.45
C PRO A 245 -6.27 24.45 -35.74
N GLN A 246 -7.48 24.15 -35.25
CA GLN A 246 -8.32 25.10 -34.53
C GLN A 246 -7.72 25.51 -33.18
N TYR A 247 -7.03 24.58 -32.50
CA TYR A 247 -6.52 24.76 -31.15
C TYR A 247 -5.00 24.91 -31.08
N PHE A 248 -4.29 24.54 -32.14
CA PHE A 248 -2.83 24.60 -32.16
C PHE A 248 -2.31 26.03 -31.99
N GLY A 249 -1.59 26.27 -30.88
CA GLY A 249 -0.90 27.54 -30.62
C GLY A 249 -1.75 28.64 -29.99
N ILE A 250 -3.04 28.44 -29.71
CA ILE A 250 -3.92 29.48 -29.10
C ILE A 250 -3.41 29.98 -27.73
N GLY A 251 -2.63 29.15 -27.03
CA GLY A 251 -2.02 29.46 -25.73
C GLY A 251 -0.60 30.03 -25.80
N LYS A 252 -0.02 30.26 -26.99
CA LYS A 252 1.39 30.67 -27.11
C LYS A 252 1.66 31.98 -26.37
N GLY A 253 2.66 31.95 -25.49
CA GLY A 253 3.09 33.11 -24.69
C GLY A 253 2.17 33.47 -23.50
N LYS A 254 1.14 32.67 -23.22
CA LYS A 254 0.26 32.87 -22.06
C LYS A 254 0.80 32.13 -20.83
N ASN A 255 0.56 32.70 -19.65
CA ASN A 255 0.82 31.99 -18.40
C ASN A 255 -0.01 30.69 -18.31
N VAL A 256 0.58 29.65 -17.76
CA VAL A 256 -0.09 28.38 -17.46
C VAL A 256 -0.26 28.28 -15.96
N ILE A 257 -1.51 28.15 -15.50
CA ILE A 257 -1.84 27.96 -14.09
C ILE A 257 -2.58 26.63 -13.98
N VAL A 258 -2.04 25.72 -13.19
CA VAL A 258 -2.64 24.42 -12.93
C VAL A 258 -3.20 24.41 -11.50
N ILE A 259 -4.47 24.05 -11.37
CA ILE A 259 -5.16 23.91 -10.09
C ILE A 259 -5.44 22.43 -9.87
N HIS A 260 -4.72 21.82 -8.93
CA HIS A 260 -4.94 20.43 -8.54
C HIS A 260 -6.09 20.35 -7.52
N LEU A 261 -7.22 19.77 -7.93
CA LEU A 261 -8.36 19.52 -7.03
C LEU A 261 -8.17 18.15 -6.36
N GLU A 262 -7.66 18.17 -5.12
CA GLU A 262 -7.35 16.95 -4.36
C GLU A 262 -8.60 16.08 -4.16
N SER A 263 -8.49 14.79 -4.51
CA SER A 263 -9.55 13.78 -4.37
C SER A 263 -10.92 14.17 -4.97
N PHE A 264 -10.93 15.04 -5.99
CA PHE A 264 -12.15 15.49 -6.66
C PHE A 264 -12.63 14.47 -7.70
N GLN A 265 -13.92 14.15 -7.68
CA GLN A 265 -14.54 13.23 -8.64
C GLN A 265 -15.62 13.95 -9.46
N GLN A 266 -15.74 13.59 -10.75
CA GLN A 266 -16.64 14.23 -11.71
C GLN A 266 -18.11 14.25 -11.26
N PHE A 267 -18.57 13.28 -10.47
CA PHE A 267 -19.96 13.24 -10.01
C PHE A 267 -20.35 14.43 -9.13
N LEU A 268 -19.39 15.17 -8.56
CA LEU A 268 -19.64 16.37 -7.76
C LEU A 268 -20.10 17.56 -8.62
N ILE A 269 -19.77 17.55 -9.92
CA ILE A 269 -20.25 18.57 -10.85
C ILE A 269 -21.77 18.49 -10.93
N ASP A 270 -22.44 19.63 -10.71
CA ASP A 270 -23.90 19.78 -10.63
C ASP A 270 -24.57 18.95 -9.52
N TYR A 271 -23.80 18.33 -8.62
CA TYR A 271 -24.36 17.59 -7.51
C TYR A 271 -24.99 18.53 -6.48
N LYS A 272 -26.20 18.17 -6.06
CA LYS A 272 -26.96 18.87 -5.05
C LYS A 272 -27.16 17.98 -3.84
N LEU A 273 -26.66 18.44 -2.69
CA LEU A 273 -26.89 17.78 -1.43
C LEU A 273 -28.25 18.21 -0.87
N LYS A 274 -29.09 17.23 -0.53
CA LYS A 274 -30.34 17.45 0.20
C LYS A 274 -30.08 17.51 1.69
N ASP A 275 -30.56 18.57 2.33
CA ASP A 275 -30.58 18.73 3.78
C ASP A 275 -31.99 19.18 4.21
N GLY A 276 -32.79 18.20 4.66
CA GLY A 276 -34.23 18.37 4.86
C GLY A 276 -34.95 18.73 3.56
N ASP A 277 -35.69 19.83 3.60
CA ASP A 277 -36.42 20.37 2.43
C ASP A 277 -35.56 21.31 1.56
N LYS A 278 -34.27 21.44 1.84
CA LYS A 278 -33.35 22.35 1.12
C LYS A 278 -32.36 21.56 0.26
N GLU A 279 -32.00 22.14 -0.87
CA GLU A 279 -30.96 21.63 -1.76
C GLU A 279 -29.82 22.65 -1.88
N TYR A 280 -28.59 22.16 -1.77
CA TYR A 280 -27.38 22.96 -1.86
C TYR A 280 -26.47 22.40 -2.95
N GLU A 281 -26.07 23.23 -3.92
CA GLU A 281 -25.00 22.86 -4.84
C GLU A 281 -23.70 22.70 -4.06
N VAL A 282 -23.03 21.56 -4.26
CA VAL A 282 -21.82 21.25 -3.50
C VAL A 282 -20.62 22.07 -4.01
N THR A 283 -20.52 22.31 -5.31
CA THR A 283 -19.38 23.02 -5.94
C THR A 283 -19.81 24.15 -6.87
N PRO A 284 -20.57 25.17 -6.39
CA PRO A 284 -21.22 26.16 -7.27
C PRO A 284 -20.24 26.95 -8.14
N PHE A 285 -19.05 27.29 -7.62
CA PHE A 285 -18.03 27.98 -8.41
C PHE A 285 -17.37 27.09 -9.47
N ILE A 286 -17.15 25.80 -9.17
CA ILE A 286 -16.60 24.87 -10.16
C ILE A 286 -17.66 24.57 -11.24
N ASN A 287 -18.93 24.45 -10.85
CA ASN A 287 -20.04 24.29 -11.79
C ASN A 287 -20.10 25.48 -12.77
N SER A 288 -19.95 26.72 -12.27
CA SER A 288 -19.97 27.90 -13.14
C SER A 288 -18.80 27.95 -14.11
N LEU A 289 -17.60 27.50 -13.70
CA LEU A 289 -16.46 27.35 -14.61
C LEU A 289 -16.69 26.24 -15.64
N TYR A 290 -17.24 25.10 -15.21
CA TYR A 290 -17.51 23.94 -16.07
C TYR A 290 -18.48 24.26 -17.21
N HIS A 291 -19.51 25.07 -16.93
CA HIS A 291 -20.54 25.48 -17.90
C HIS A 291 -20.22 26.78 -18.65
N SER A 292 -19.07 27.40 -18.40
CA SER A 292 -18.69 28.65 -19.07
C SER A 292 -18.33 28.42 -20.54
N ASN A 293 -18.78 29.31 -21.42
CA ASN A 293 -18.42 29.30 -22.85
C ASN A 293 -16.90 29.46 -23.09
N GLY A 294 -16.15 29.94 -22.10
CA GLY A 294 -14.69 30.09 -22.16
C GLY A 294 -13.90 28.84 -21.73
N THR A 295 -14.57 27.77 -21.31
CA THR A 295 -13.93 26.57 -20.75
C THR A 295 -14.11 25.37 -21.68
N LEU A 296 -13.03 24.63 -21.92
CA LEU A 296 -13.10 23.30 -22.51
C LEU A 296 -13.28 22.27 -21.38
N SER A 297 -14.49 21.76 -21.23
CA SER A 297 -14.87 20.85 -20.15
C SER A 297 -15.01 19.41 -20.66
N PHE A 298 -14.46 18.44 -19.91
CA PHE A 298 -14.46 17.02 -20.29
C PHE A 298 -15.24 16.20 -19.26
N SER A 299 -16.34 15.54 -19.67
CA SER A 299 -17.15 14.67 -18.79
C SER A 299 -16.62 13.23 -18.67
N ASN A 300 -15.78 12.80 -19.61
CA ASN A 300 -15.23 11.44 -19.69
C ASN A 300 -13.70 11.45 -19.51
N PHE A 301 -13.21 12.16 -18.49
CA PHE A 301 -11.80 12.18 -18.10
C PHE A 301 -11.57 11.31 -16.86
N PHE A 302 -10.57 10.43 -16.90
CA PHE A 302 -10.30 9.47 -15.84
C PHE A 302 -8.87 9.62 -15.34
N HIS A 303 -8.69 9.56 -14.01
CA HIS A 303 -7.36 9.43 -13.43
C HIS A 303 -6.80 8.02 -13.70
N GLN A 304 -5.48 7.90 -13.85
CA GLN A 304 -4.79 6.62 -14.07
C GLN A 304 -3.77 6.32 -12.95
N VAL A 305 -4.00 6.87 -11.76
CA VAL A 305 -3.12 6.72 -10.57
C VAL A 305 -3.23 5.34 -9.93
N LYS A 306 -2.18 4.92 -9.21
CA LYS A 306 -2.17 3.72 -8.36
C LYS A 306 -1.70 4.08 -6.94
N ALA A 307 -0.67 3.39 -6.44
CA ALA A 307 -0.15 3.55 -5.08
C ALA A 307 0.52 4.91 -4.85
N GLY A 308 0.92 5.63 -5.90
CA GLY A 308 1.47 6.98 -5.79
C GLY A 308 0.41 8.09 -5.68
N LYS A 309 -0.88 7.80 -5.90
CA LYS A 309 -2.00 8.74 -5.72
C LYS A 309 -1.71 10.12 -6.34
N THR A 310 -1.65 11.19 -5.54
CA THR A 310 -1.32 12.56 -5.99
C THR A 310 0.00 12.61 -6.76
N SER A 311 1.03 11.90 -6.30
CA SER A 311 2.34 11.88 -6.98
C SER A 311 2.32 11.19 -8.35
N ASP A 312 1.44 10.20 -8.55
CA ASP A 312 1.22 9.60 -9.88
C ASP A 312 0.50 10.58 -10.79
N ALA A 313 -0.49 11.33 -10.28
CA ALA A 313 -1.20 12.36 -11.04
C ALA A 313 -0.24 13.45 -11.53
N GLU A 314 0.63 13.93 -10.64
CA GLU A 314 1.71 14.87 -10.99
C GLU A 314 2.68 14.27 -12.02
N THR A 315 3.08 13.01 -11.86
CA THR A 315 3.97 12.33 -12.82
C THR A 315 3.35 12.28 -14.22
N MET A 316 2.08 11.88 -14.32
CA MET A 316 1.36 11.80 -15.59
C MET A 316 1.20 13.17 -16.23
N MET A 317 0.84 14.18 -15.44
CA MET A 317 0.64 15.54 -15.95
C MET A 317 1.95 16.17 -16.45
N GLU A 318 3.03 15.99 -15.71
CA GLU A 318 4.30 16.64 -16.03
C GLU A 318 5.15 15.85 -17.02
N ASN A 319 4.96 14.53 -17.16
CA ASN A 319 5.82 13.70 -18.02
C ASN A 319 5.06 12.90 -19.09
N SER A 320 3.73 12.83 -19.05
CA SER A 320 2.95 11.92 -19.90
C SER A 320 3.34 10.44 -19.73
N LEU A 321 3.85 10.08 -18.54
CA LEU A 321 4.23 8.71 -18.18
C LEU A 321 3.36 8.22 -17.03
N PHE A 322 3.01 6.93 -17.06
CA PHE A 322 2.30 6.28 -15.95
C PHE A 322 3.14 6.24 -14.67
N GLY A 323 2.45 6.13 -13.53
CA GLY A 323 3.05 5.70 -12.28
C GLY A 323 3.52 4.24 -12.32
N LEU A 324 4.06 3.74 -11.21
CA LEU A 324 4.48 2.34 -11.12
C LEU A 324 3.29 1.41 -10.87
N ASN A 325 3.44 0.15 -11.27
CA ASN A 325 2.49 -0.91 -10.89
C ASN A 325 2.46 -1.17 -9.37
N SER A 326 3.54 -0.83 -8.65
CA SER A 326 3.66 -0.94 -7.20
C SER A 326 4.57 0.18 -6.66
N GLY A 327 4.15 0.82 -5.57
CA GLY A 327 4.85 1.99 -5.00
C GLY A 327 4.59 3.27 -5.80
N SER A 328 5.38 4.32 -5.53
CA SER A 328 5.30 5.61 -6.23
C SER A 328 6.54 5.83 -7.10
N PHE A 329 6.32 6.19 -8.36
CA PHE A 329 7.41 6.54 -9.28
C PHE A 329 8.22 7.74 -8.74
N MET A 330 7.53 8.80 -8.33
CA MET A 330 8.17 10.02 -7.81
C MET A 330 9.06 9.72 -6.60
N VAL A 331 8.59 8.85 -5.71
CA VAL A 331 9.32 8.45 -4.50
C VAL A 331 10.53 7.58 -4.83
N ASN A 332 10.33 6.58 -5.67
CA ASN A 332 11.36 5.58 -5.95
C ASN A 332 12.43 6.13 -6.89
N TYR A 333 12.03 6.86 -7.94
CA TYR A 333 12.90 7.17 -9.07
C TYR A 333 12.90 8.64 -9.47
N GLY A 334 11.92 9.45 -9.02
CA GLY A 334 11.80 10.85 -9.44
C GLY A 334 13.05 11.69 -9.17
N GLY A 335 13.80 11.40 -8.11
CA GLY A 335 15.04 12.13 -7.80
C GLY A 335 16.29 11.67 -8.58
N GLU A 336 16.25 10.50 -9.21
CA GLU A 336 17.43 9.85 -9.82
C GLU A 336 17.33 9.74 -11.34
N ASN A 337 16.13 9.55 -11.89
CA ASN A 337 15.94 9.39 -13.32
C ASN A 337 16.10 10.73 -14.04
N THR A 338 16.76 10.71 -15.20
CA THR A 338 16.71 11.83 -16.14
C THR A 338 15.31 11.94 -16.73
N GLN A 339 14.74 13.15 -16.72
CA GLN A 339 13.37 13.39 -17.10
C GLN A 339 13.25 14.59 -18.03
N PHE A 340 12.27 14.52 -18.93
CA PHE A 340 11.93 15.59 -19.87
C PHE A 340 10.50 16.05 -19.57
N ALA A 341 10.33 16.66 -18.41
CA ALA A 341 9.02 17.10 -17.94
C ALA A 341 8.60 18.43 -18.59
N THR A 342 7.30 18.68 -18.64
CA THR A 342 6.64 19.90 -19.14
C THR A 342 7.31 21.20 -18.66
N PRO A 343 7.69 21.38 -17.38
CA PRO A 343 8.32 22.62 -16.93
C PRO A 343 9.67 22.85 -17.59
N GLY A 344 10.50 21.81 -17.71
CA GLY A 344 11.78 21.86 -18.43
C GLY A 344 11.60 22.14 -19.92
N ILE A 345 10.62 21.51 -20.57
CA ILE A 345 10.30 21.72 -21.99
C ILE A 345 9.87 23.18 -22.23
N LEU A 346 8.98 23.73 -21.40
CA LEU A 346 8.50 25.10 -21.52
C LEU A 346 9.59 26.13 -21.21
N ALA A 347 10.49 25.85 -20.26
CA ALA A 347 11.64 26.70 -19.99
C ALA A 347 12.57 26.79 -21.21
N GLN A 348 12.92 25.64 -21.81
CA GLN A 348 13.85 25.57 -22.94
C GLN A 348 13.28 26.17 -24.23
N ASN A 349 11.99 25.95 -24.51
CA ASN A 349 11.38 26.33 -25.79
C ASN A 349 10.57 27.63 -25.75
N GLY A 350 10.19 28.09 -24.55
CA GLY A 350 9.31 29.25 -24.37
C GLY A 350 9.77 30.26 -23.33
N GLY A 351 10.91 30.03 -22.65
CA GLY A 351 11.43 30.94 -21.63
C GLY A 351 10.59 31.03 -20.36
N TYR A 352 9.76 30.01 -20.08
CA TYR A 352 8.88 30.01 -18.91
C TYR A 352 9.66 29.80 -17.62
N THR A 353 9.16 30.41 -16.55
CA THR A 353 9.50 30.03 -15.17
C THR A 353 8.40 29.14 -14.60
N SER A 354 8.79 28.23 -13.71
CA SER A 354 7.91 27.22 -13.14
C SER A 354 7.94 27.28 -11.63
N ALA A 355 6.76 27.21 -11.01
CA ALA A 355 6.63 27.17 -9.57
C ALA A 355 5.51 26.22 -9.12
N VAL A 356 5.74 25.53 -8.01
CA VAL A 356 4.72 24.70 -7.34
C VAL A 356 4.47 25.23 -5.94
N PHE A 357 3.20 25.37 -5.58
CA PHE A 357 2.74 25.82 -4.28
C PHE A 357 2.00 24.68 -3.58
N HIS A 358 2.45 24.31 -2.38
CA HIS A 358 1.84 23.22 -1.62
C HIS A 358 1.92 23.46 -0.11
N GLY A 359 0.85 23.16 0.62
CA GLY A 359 0.71 23.40 2.07
C GLY A 359 1.28 22.32 2.99
N ASN A 360 2.12 21.41 2.47
CA ASN A 360 2.74 20.33 3.24
C ASN A 360 4.27 20.48 3.23
N VAL A 361 5.03 19.57 3.84
CA VAL A 361 6.51 19.53 3.76
C VAL A 361 7.00 18.98 2.42
N GLY A 362 8.13 19.46 1.93
CA GLY A 362 8.57 19.20 0.56
C GLY A 362 9.27 17.87 0.33
N THR A 363 9.63 17.21 1.42
CA THR A 363 10.10 15.83 1.39
C THR A 363 8.96 14.84 1.17
N PHE A 364 7.71 15.23 1.44
CA PHE A 364 6.56 14.37 1.19
C PHE A 364 6.44 14.02 -0.29
N TRP A 365 6.22 12.74 -0.59
CA TRP A 365 6.30 12.17 -1.94
C TRP A 365 7.65 12.34 -2.66
N ASN A 366 8.74 12.69 -1.95
CA ASN A 366 10.05 12.97 -2.54
C ASN A 366 10.06 14.16 -3.53
N ARG A 367 9.10 15.09 -3.41
CA ARG A 367 8.95 16.24 -4.35
C ARG A 367 10.21 17.09 -4.46
N ASN A 368 10.90 17.38 -3.35
CA ASN A 368 12.14 18.16 -3.34
C ASN A 368 13.24 17.61 -4.26
N ASN A 369 13.26 16.30 -4.51
CA ASN A 369 14.24 15.69 -5.42
C ASN A 369 13.67 15.56 -6.82
N ALA A 370 12.39 15.14 -6.95
CA ALA A 370 11.75 14.97 -8.24
C ALA A 370 11.61 16.27 -9.03
N TYR A 371 11.18 17.35 -8.36
CA TYR A 371 10.98 18.65 -8.99
C TYR A 371 12.27 19.24 -9.58
N LYS A 372 13.43 18.90 -9.02
CA LYS A 372 14.73 19.29 -9.58
C LYS A 372 14.97 18.59 -10.93
N GLN A 373 14.67 17.29 -11.03
CA GLN A 373 14.79 16.55 -12.29
C GLN A 373 13.77 17.03 -13.33
N TRP A 374 12.63 17.56 -12.90
CA TRP A 374 11.59 18.12 -13.79
C TRP A 374 11.88 19.54 -14.29
N GLY A 375 12.92 20.20 -13.78
CA GLY A 375 13.23 21.59 -14.13
C GLY A 375 12.27 22.60 -13.49
N ILE A 376 11.70 22.28 -12.33
CA ILE A 376 10.93 23.24 -11.54
C ILE A 376 11.88 24.18 -10.81
N ILE A 377 11.76 25.49 -11.07
CA ILE A 377 12.68 26.51 -10.54
C ILE A 377 12.37 26.83 -9.08
N THR A 378 11.09 27.01 -8.73
CA THR A 378 10.67 27.40 -7.38
C THR A 378 9.65 26.41 -6.81
N SER A 379 9.99 25.72 -5.72
CA SER A 379 9.01 24.98 -4.93
C SER A 379 8.70 25.74 -3.65
N LEU A 380 7.58 26.47 -3.62
CA LEU A 380 7.10 27.20 -2.45
C LEU A 380 6.19 26.29 -1.63
N ILE A 381 6.86 25.60 -0.73
CA ILE A 381 6.27 24.57 0.10
C ILE A 381 6.00 25.21 1.46
N LEU A 382 4.79 25.72 1.59
CA LEU A 382 4.32 26.44 2.76
C LEU A 382 4.07 25.41 3.87
N VAL A 383 5.02 25.30 4.80
CA VAL A 383 4.79 24.53 6.03
C VAL A 383 3.75 25.30 6.85
N THR A 384 2.47 24.97 6.68
CA THR A 384 1.43 25.49 7.56
C THR A 384 1.64 24.85 8.93
N SER A 385 2.27 25.56 9.86
CA SER A 385 2.15 25.17 11.27
C SER A 385 0.70 25.40 11.69
N GLN A 386 -0.14 24.36 11.66
CA GLN A 386 -1.52 24.44 12.13
C GLN A 386 -1.63 24.77 13.64
N ASN A 387 -0.51 24.80 14.38
CA ASN A 387 -0.50 25.06 15.83
C ASN A 387 -0.44 26.54 16.27
N LYS A 388 -0.54 27.53 15.37
CA LYS A 388 -0.44 28.95 15.78
C LYS A 388 -1.63 29.86 15.45
N LEU A 389 -2.67 29.38 14.80
CA LEU A 389 -3.81 30.23 14.38
C LEU A 389 -4.99 30.30 15.38
N THR A 390 -4.89 29.72 16.58
CA THR A 390 -5.97 29.73 17.58
C THR A 390 -5.76 30.64 18.80
N LYS A 391 -4.80 31.58 18.78
CA LYS A 391 -4.61 32.52 19.90
C LYS A 391 -4.25 33.95 19.49
N THR A 392 -5.08 34.61 18.69
CA THR A 392 -5.09 36.08 18.60
C THR A 392 -6.45 36.58 18.12
N HIS A 393 -7.50 36.42 18.92
CA HIS A 393 -8.65 37.33 18.91
C HIS A 393 -9.25 37.36 20.32
N SER A 394 -8.60 38.16 21.17
CA SER A 394 -9.11 38.58 22.48
C SER A 394 -8.19 39.69 22.99
N SER A 395 -8.33 40.89 22.41
CA SER A 395 -8.10 42.20 23.03
C SER A 395 -7.87 43.24 21.94
N MET A 396 -8.88 44.05 21.66
CA MET A 396 -8.81 45.50 21.43
C MET A 396 -10.18 45.95 20.93
N ASP A 397 -10.86 46.64 21.86
CA ASP A 397 -11.98 47.59 21.77
C ASP A 397 -13.28 47.22 21.03
#